data_AF-A0A7W7PWW4-F1
#
_entry.id   AF-A0A7W7PWW4-F1
#
_cell.length_a   1.000
_cell.length_b   1.000
_cell.length_c   1.000
_cell.angle_alpha   90.00
_cell.angle_beta   90.00
_cell.angle_gamma   90.00
#
_symmetry.space_group_name_H-M   'P 1'
#
loop_
_entity.id
_entity.type
_entity.pdbx_description
1 polymer ?
#
loop_
_entity_poly.entity_id
_entity_poly.type
_entity_poly.pdbx_seq_one_letter_code
_entity_poly.pdbx_strand_id
1 'polypeptide(L)'
;MLSSPPRPVGRRRRRRDAAELTALAGPPPGIHDPTGPGKPLFAFFAATAETERENIRESTPEGLDTAARKGGHGGRPPVVTDDMPYTVLRRRANGESVEQVQPDLIIPTGKRKGQNPSVASTYRALGEHARREAYPEAVEQAHADFAALQNSDVPRPRLDVATLNS
;
A
#
# COMPACT_ATOMS: atom_id res chain seq x y z
N MET A 1 -42.38 -15.17 -38.95
CA MET A 1 -41.11 -15.14 -38.20
C MET A 1 -40.19 -14.10 -38.80
N LEU A 2 -40.18 -12.86 -38.29
CA LEU A 2 -39.08 -11.92 -38.57
C LEU A 2 -38.62 -11.36 -37.21
N SER A 3 -37.45 -11.83 -36.77
CA SER A 3 -36.77 -11.39 -35.56
C SER A 3 -36.23 -9.98 -35.78
N SER A 4 -36.58 -9.03 -34.90
CA SER A 4 -36.00 -7.68 -34.92
C SER A 4 -34.55 -7.71 -34.40
N PRO A 5 -33.62 -6.94 -34.99
CA PRO A 5 -32.23 -6.93 -34.54
C PRO A 5 -32.08 -6.23 -33.19
N PRO A 6 -31.09 -6.63 -32.37
CA PRO A 6 -30.87 -6.03 -31.05
C PRO A 6 -30.36 -4.59 -31.16
N ARG A 7 -30.85 -3.72 -30.27
CA ARG A 7 -30.44 -2.30 -30.17
C ARG A 7 -28.98 -2.20 -29.69
N PRO A 8 -28.15 -1.31 -30.26
CA PRO A 8 -26.77 -1.16 -29.84
C PRO A 8 -26.70 -0.57 -28.43
N VAL A 9 -26.03 -1.27 -27.52
CA VAL A 9 -25.71 -0.79 -26.17
C VAL A 9 -24.60 0.25 -26.29
N GLY A 10 -24.98 1.51 -26.43
CA GLY A 10 -24.03 2.63 -26.44
C GLY A 10 -23.24 2.66 -25.13
N ARG A 11 -21.94 2.37 -25.18
CA ARG A 11 -21.01 2.69 -24.10
C ARG A 11 -21.08 4.20 -23.90
N ARG A 12 -21.78 4.64 -22.84
CA ARG A 12 -21.72 6.03 -22.38
C ARG A 12 -20.27 6.31 -22.03
N ARG A 13 -19.52 6.93 -22.94
CA ARG A 13 -18.32 7.68 -22.57
C ARG A 13 -18.79 8.65 -21.51
N ARG A 14 -18.32 8.48 -20.26
CA ARG A 14 -18.50 9.51 -19.23
C ARG A 14 -17.90 10.79 -19.82
N ARG A 15 -18.75 11.69 -20.31
CA ARG A 15 -18.33 13.07 -20.53
C ARG A 15 -17.86 13.54 -19.15
N ARG A 16 -16.76 14.30 -19.09
CA ARG A 16 -16.48 15.08 -17.89
C ARG A 16 -17.69 15.99 -17.74
N ASP A 17 -18.49 15.76 -16.71
CA ASP A 17 -19.62 16.65 -16.41
C ASP A 17 -18.99 18.02 -16.10
N ALA A 18 -19.34 19.03 -16.88
CA ALA A 18 -18.87 20.40 -16.68
C ALA A 18 -19.61 20.96 -15.47
N ALA A 19 -19.09 20.69 -14.27
CA ALA A 19 -19.57 21.32 -13.05
C ALA A 19 -18.97 22.73 -12.98
N GLU A 20 -19.83 23.75 -13.06
CA GLU A 20 -19.45 25.14 -12.83
C GLU A 20 -19.22 25.37 -11.33
N LEU A 21 -18.16 26.11 -10.99
CA LEU A 21 -17.86 26.51 -9.61
C LEU A 21 -18.28 27.96 -9.38
N THR A 22 -19.17 28.20 -8.41
CA THR A 22 -19.51 29.54 -7.93
C THR A 22 -18.76 29.84 -6.64
N ALA A 23 -17.74 30.70 -6.72
CA ALA A 23 -17.04 31.20 -5.55
C ALA A 23 -17.84 32.35 -4.92
N LEU A 24 -18.49 32.10 -3.78
CA LEU A 24 -19.28 33.09 -3.03
C LEU A 24 -18.40 34.12 -2.31
N ALA A 25 -17.12 33.80 -2.08
CA ALA A 25 -16.10 34.67 -1.48
C ALA A 25 -14.68 34.21 -1.86
N GLY A 26 -13.69 35.11 -1.76
CA GLY A 26 -12.27 34.86 -2.09
C GLY A 26 -11.86 35.29 -3.52
N PRO A 27 -10.56 35.43 -3.85
CA PRO A 27 -10.13 35.97 -5.14
C PRO A 27 -9.97 34.87 -6.23
N PRO A 28 -10.54 35.03 -7.44
CA PRO A 28 -11.61 35.95 -7.83
C PRO A 28 -13.03 35.38 -7.55
N PRO A 29 -13.96 36.20 -7.02
CA PRO A 29 -15.36 35.79 -6.85
C PRO A 29 -16.05 35.65 -8.21
N GLY A 30 -17.07 34.78 -8.31
CA GLY A 30 -17.85 34.59 -9.53
C GLY A 30 -17.99 33.13 -9.97
N ILE A 31 -18.55 32.95 -11.17
CA ILE A 31 -18.82 31.64 -11.78
C ILE A 31 -17.67 31.26 -12.70
N HIS A 32 -17.10 30.08 -12.48
CA HIS A 32 -15.94 29.57 -13.20
C HIS A 32 -16.29 28.25 -13.89
N ASP A 33 -16.18 28.24 -15.23
CA ASP A 33 -16.35 27.05 -16.06
C ASP A 33 -14.96 26.47 -16.43
N PRO A 34 -14.67 25.19 -16.12
CA PRO A 34 -13.41 24.53 -16.48
C PRO A 34 -13.19 24.36 -18.00
N THR A 35 -14.24 24.56 -18.81
CA THR A 35 -14.20 24.48 -20.28
C THR A 35 -14.27 25.84 -20.98
N GLY A 36 -14.60 26.90 -20.24
CA GLY A 36 -14.81 28.27 -20.72
C GLY A 36 -13.78 29.28 -20.20
N PRO A 37 -14.15 30.56 -20.00
CA PRO A 37 -13.25 31.63 -19.56
C PRO A 37 -12.53 31.37 -18.23
N GLY A 38 -13.07 30.49 -17.37
CA GLY A 38 -12.46 30.09 -16.10
C GLY A 38 -11.32 29.06 -16.23
N LYS A 39 -11.08 28.50 -17.42
CA LYS A 39 -10.09 27.43 -17.65
C LYS A 39 -8.66 27.75 -17.13
N PRO A 40 -8.10 28.96 -17.27
CA PRO A 40 -6.79 29.28 -16.71
C PRO A 40 -6.72 29.16 -15.18
N LEU A 41 -7.80 29.54 -14.48
CA LEU A 41 -7.89 29.44 -13.02
C LEU A 41 -7.86 27.97 -12.56
N PHE A 42 -8.64 27.11 -13.22
CA PHE A 42 -8.61 25.67 -12.94
C PHE A 42 -7.25 25.05 -13.28
N ALA A 43 -6.58 25.49 -14.35
CA ALA A 43 -5.24 25.01 -14.69
C ALA A 43 -4.22 25.40 -13.61
N PHE A 44 -4.30 26.63 -13.09
CA PHE A 44 -3.46 27.08 -11.97
C PHE A 44 -3.70 26.24 -10.72
N PHE A 45 -4.96 26.09 -10.28
CA PHE A 45 -5.25 25.29 -9.10
C PHE A 45 -4.91 23.81 -9.27
N ALA A 46 -5.06 23.25 -10.48
CA ALA A 46 -4.63 21.89 -10.76
C ALA A 46 -3.11 21.74 -10.64
N ALA A 47 -2.33 22.71 -11.16
CA ALA A 47 -0.88 22.72 -11.02
C ALA A 47 -0.44 22.86 -9.55
N THR A 48 -1.08 23.76 -8.79
CA THR A 48 -0.83 23.93 -7.36
C THR A 48 -1.19 22.67 -6.56
N ALA A 49 -2.32 22.02 -6.89
CA ALA A 49 -2.74 20.79 -6.24
C ALA A 49 -1.80 19.61 -6.55
N GLU A 50 -1.27 19.51 -7.78
CA GLU A 50 -0.27 18.48 -8.11
C GLU A 50 1.05 18.74 -7.38
N THR A 51 1.46 20.01 -7.26
CA THR A 51 2.65 20.39 -6.47
C THR A 51 2.50 19.99 -5.01
N GLU A 52 1.37 20.30 -4.38
CA GLU A 52 1.12 19.92 -2.98
C GLU A 52 1.03 18.40 -2.79
N ARG A 53 0.43 17.70 -3.76
CA ARG A 53 0.41 16.25 -3.77
C ARG A 53 1.82 15.67 -3.84
N GLU A 54 2.72 16.27 -4.61
CA GLU A 54 4.12 15.85 -4.68
C GLU A 54 4.84 16.12 -3.36
N ASN A 55 4.62 17.29 -2.73
CA ASN A 55 5.15 17.58 -1.39
C ASN A 55 4.74 16.50 -0.35
N ILE A 56 3.47 16.06 -0.38
CA ILE A 56 2.98 14.99 0.51
C ILE A 56 3.65 13.65 0.17
N ARG A 57 3.81 13.33 -1.11
CA ARG A 57 4.46 12.09 -1.57
C ARG A 57 5.92 12.00 -1.17
N GLU A 58 6.65 13.11 -1.23
CA GLU A 58 8.06 13.17 -0.84
C GLU A 58 8.25 13.12 0.68
N SER A 59 7.37 13.80 1.44
CA SER A 59 7.46 13.85 2.91
C SER A 59 6.92 12.60 3.62
N THR A 60 5.98 11.87 3.01
CA THR A 60 5.39 10.65 3.63
C THR A 60 6.42 9.56 3.92
N PRO A 61 7.34 9.19 3.00
CA PRO A 61 8.41 8.24 3.27
C PRO A 61 9.30 8.64 4.44
N GLU A 62 9.66 9.92 4.57
CA GLU A 62 10.48 10.41 5.69
C GLU A 62 9.75 10.27 7.03
N GLY A 63 8.45 10.55 7.05
CA GLY A 63 7.59 10.33 8.22
C GLY A 63 7.48 8.85 8.60
N LEU A 64 7.34 7.96 7.62
CA LEU A 64 7.30 6.51 7.82
C LEU A 64 8.63 5.96 8.31
N ASP A 65 9.75 6.44 7.77
CA ASP A 65 11.11 6.06 8.21
C ASP A 65 11.36 6.53 9.65
N THR A 66 10.98 7.76 9.98
CA THR A 66 11.05 8.28 11.35
C THR A 66 10.22 7.45 12.32
N ALA A 67 9.03 7.02 11.92
CA ALA A 67 8.21 6.11 12.73
C ALA A 67 8.87 4.74 12.88
N ALA A 68 9.43 4.19 11.81
CA ALA A 68 10.13 2.90 11.83
C ALA A 68 11.36 2.92 12.76
N ARG A 69 12.15 4.00 12.77
CA ARG A 69 13.27 4.19 13.71
C ARG A 69 12.83 4.24 15.17
N LYS A 70 11.59 4.66 15.44
CA LYS A 70 10.96 4.63 16.78
C LYS A 70 10.31 3.27 17.10
N GLY A 71 10.49 2.26 16.25
CA GLY A 71 9.89 0.93 16.37
C GLY A 71 8.45 0.83 15.85
N GLY A 72 7.92 1.90 15.26
CA GLY A 72 6.59 1.94 14.64
C GLY A 72 6.65 1.44 13.20
N HIS A 73 6.51 0.12 13.01
CA HIS A 73 6.45 -0.47 11.67
C HIS A 73 5.01 -0.59 11.17
N GLY A 74 4.77 -0.14 9.94
CA GLY A 74 3.50 -0.34 9.26
C GLY A 74 3.30 -1.78 8.78
N GLY A 75 2.14 -2.06 8.20
CA GLY A 75 1.81 -3.37 7.63
C GLY A 75 0.84 -4.18 8.48
N ARG A 76 0.54 -5.40 8.02
CA ARG A 76 -0.39 -6.30 8.70
C ARG A 76 0.35 -7.05 9.81
N PRO A 77 -0.10 -6.99 11.08
CA PRO A 77 0.51 -7.78 12.15
C PRO A 77 0.56 -9.27 11.80
N PRO A 78 1.68 -9.97 12.05
CA PRO A 78 1.80 -11.39 11.78
C PRO A 78 0.82 -12.16 12.66
N VAL A 79 0.01 -12.99 12.01
CA VAL A 79 -1.01 -13.84 12.66
C VAL A 79 -0.46 -15.24 12.97
N VAL A 80 0.52 -15.69 12.19
CA VAL A 80 1.23 -16.96 12.39
C VAL A 80 2.54 -16.67 13.12
N THR A 81 2.74 -17.30 14.28
CA THR A 81 4.00 -17.23 15.03
C THR A 81 4.99 -18.28 14.54
N ASP A 82 6.27 -18.08 14.83
CA ASP A 82 7.34 -19.01 14.42
C ASP A 82 7.19 -20.41 15.06
N ASP A 83 6.47 -20.54 16.17
CA ASP A 83 6.20 -21.84 16.83
C ASP A 83 5.16 -22.70 16.10
N MET A 84 4.26 -22.07 15.32
CA MET A 84 3.21 -22.80 14.60
C MET A 84 3.78 -23.76 13.56
N PRO A 85 4.67 -23.35 12.62
CA PRO A 85 5.25 -24.29 11.66
C PRO A 85 6.01 -25.42 12.35
N TYR A 86 6.72 -25.15 13.45
CA TYR A 86 7.40 -26.20 14.23
C TYR A 86 6.41 -27.25 14.78
N THR A 87 5.31 -26.78 15.37
CA THR A 87 4.24 -27.66 15.89
C THR A 87 3.64 -28.54 14.79
N VAL A 88 3.41 -27.95 13.61
CA VAL A 88 2.86 -28.66 12.44
C VAL A 88 3.84 -29.67 11.89
N LEU A 89 5.12 -29.32 11.73
CA LEU A 89 6.18 -30.22 11.26
C LEU A 89 6.34 -31.43 12.18
N ARG A 90 6.38 -31.21 13.50
CA ARG A 90 6.46 -32.28 14.50
C ARG A 90 5.29 -33.26 14.40
N ARG A 91 4.06 -32.77 14.30
CA ARG A 91 2.86 -33.62 14.20
C ARG A 91 2.76 -34.32 12.85
N ARG A 92 3.21 -33.67 11.77
CA ARG A 92 3.28 -34.28 10.45
C ARG A 92 4.28 -35.44 10.41
N ALA A 93 5.39 -35.36 11.15
CA ALA A 93 6.31 -36.49 11.31
C ALA A 93 5.65 -37.69 12.02
N ASN A 94 4.63 -37.45 12.84
CA ASN A 94 3.81 -38.49 13.47
C ASN A 94 2.65 -38.99 12.57
N GLY A 95 2.56 -38.51 11.33
CA GLY A 95 1.54 -38.93 10.35
C GLY A 95 0.27 -38.07 10.28
N GLU A 96 0.17 -36.99 11.07
CA GLU A 96 -0.98 -36.08 11.00
C GLU A 96 -0.92 -35.18 9.74
N SER A 97 -2.06 -34.96 9.09
CA SER A 97 -2.18 -33.99 8.00
C SER A 97 -2.31 -32.56 8.52
N VAL A 98 -2.02 -31.56 7.67
CA VAL A 98 -2.14 -30.14 8.04
C VAL A 98 -3.58 -29.77 8.42
N GLU A 99 -4.57 -30.41 7.81
CA GLU A 99 -6.00 -30.22 8.09
C GLU A 99 -6.40 -30.75 9.46
N GLN A 100 -5.72 -31.81 9.95
CA GLN A 100 -5.93 -32.35 11.29
C GLN A 100 -5.23 -31.50 12.36
N VAL A 101 -4.09 -30.89 12.04
CA VAL A 101 -3.33 -30.06 13.00
C VAL A 101 -3.86 -28.63 13.10
N GLN A 102 -4.36 -28.05 12.01
CA GLN A 102 -4.79 -26.64 11.96
C GLN A 102 -5.85 -26.26 13.02
N PRO A 103 -6.85 -27.10 13.36
CA PRO A 103 -7.82 -26.82 14.41
C PRO A 103 -7.23 -26.69 15.83
N ASP A 104 -5.99 -27.14 16.05
CA ASP A 104 -5.31 -27.01 17.33
C ASP A 104 -4.40 -25.77 17.40
N LEU A 105 -4.18 -25.09 16.27
CA LEU A 105 -3.36 -23.89 16.21
C LEU A 105 -4.18 -22.66 16.62
N ILE A 106 -3.67 -21.86 17.55
CA ILE A 106 -4.35 -20.67 18.07
C ILE A 106 -3.59 -19.41 17.70
N ILE A 107 -4.28 -18.45 17.10
CA ILE A 107 -3.76 -17.11 16.84
C ILE A 107 -3.64 -16.35 18.18
N PRO A 108 -2.42 -15.91 18.58
CA PRO A 108 -2.22 -15.29 19.89
C PRO A 108 -2.59 -13.80 19.95
N THR A 109 -2.56 -13.09 18.82
CA THR A 109 -2.66 -11.63 18.76
C THR A 109 -3.59 -11.13 17.64
N GLY A 110 -3.98 -9.86 17.72
CA GLY A 110 -4.76 -9.17 16.69
C GLY A 110 -6.26 -9.51 16.67
N LYS A 111 -6.95 -9.05 15.63
CA LYS A 111 -8.42 -9.12 15.49
C LYS A 111 -8.99 -10.55 15.54
N ARG A 112 -8.19 -11.55 15.16
CA ARG A 112 -8.58 -12.97 15.14
C ARG A 112 -7.97 -13.77 16.29
N LYS A 113 -7.57 -13.12 17.37
CA LYS A 113 -7.06 -13.78 18.57
C LYS A 113 -8.03 -14.88 19.06
N GLY A 114 -7.49 -16.04 19.43
CA GLY A 114 -8.25 -17.20 19.89
C GLY A 114 -8.88 -18.04 18.78
N GLN A 115 -8.81 -17.58 17.53
CA GLN A 115 -9.30 -18.34 16.37
C GLN A 115 -8.15 -19.13 15.73
N ASN A 116 -8.51 -20.10 14.90
CA ASN A 116 -7.54 -20.87 14.13
C ASN A 116 -7.06 -20.10 12.89
N PRO A 117 -5.77 -20.22 12.51
CA PRO A 117 -5.29 -19.75 11.22
C PRO A 117 -5.97 -20.53 10.10
N SER A 118 -6.19 -19.92 8.93
CA SER A 118 -6.74 -20.68 7.81
C SER A 118 -5.74 -21.73 7.32
N VAL A 119 -6.23 -22.82 6.73
CA VAL A 119 -5.40 -23.89 6.13
C VAL A 119 -4.37 -23.31 5.15
N ALA A 120 -4.78 -22.36 4.29
CA ALA A 120 -3.86 -21.66 3.39
C ALA A 120 -2.77 -20.86 4.11
N SER A 121 -3.10 -20.25 5.25
CA SER A 121 -2.12 -19.53 6.07
C SER A 121 -1.10 -20.49 6.70
N THR A 122 -1.56 -21.67 7.15
CA THR A 122 -0.69 -22.71 7.69
C THR A 122 0.27 -23.24 6.62
N TYR A 123 -0.23 -23.55 5.42
CA TYR A 123 0.63 -23.96 4.29
C TYR A 123 1.62 -22.87 3.88
N ARG A 124 1.19 -21.60 3.84
CA ARG A 124 2.09 -20.50 3.56
C ARG A 124 3.22 -20.44 4.59
N ALA A 125 2.90 -20.57 5.88
CA ALA A 125 3.89 -20.54 6.94
C ALA A 125 4.89 -21.70 6.86
N LEU A 126 4.43 -22.91 6.53
CA LEU A 126 5.32 -24.06 6.25
C LEU A 126 6.24 -23.77 5.06
N GLY A 127 5.72 -23.16 4.00
CA GLY A 127 6.52 -22.77 2.83
C GLY A 127 7.56 -21.68 3.15
N GLU A 128 7.21 -20.68 3.96
CA GLU A 128 8.17 -19.68 4.46
C GLU A 128 9.27 -20.33 5.31
N HIS A 129 8.90 -21.23 6.22
CA HIS A 129 9.85 -21.96 7.06
C HIS A 129 10.85 -22.77 6.22
N ALA A 130 10.35 -23.55 5.27
CA ALA A 130 11.20 -24.35 4.38
C ALA A 130 12.17 -23.49 3.55
N ARG A 131 11.73 -22.29 3.09
CA ARG A 131 12.62 -21.36 2.39
C ARG A 131 13.70 -20.78 3.29
N ARG A 132 13.37 -20.48 4.55
CA ARG A 132 14.36 -20.01 5.54
C ARG A 132 15.41 -21.07 5.85
N GLU A 133 15.00 -22.34 5.98
CA GLU A 133 15.94 -23.45 6.21
C GLU A 133 16.80 -23.76 4.99
N ALA A 134 16.24 -23.67 3.78
CA ALA A 134 16.97 -23.98 2.55
C ALA A 134 18.00 -22.92 2.16
N TYR A 135 17.77 -21.65 2.51
CA TYR A 135 18.59 -20.51 2.10
C TYR A 135 18.89 -19.57 3.28
N PRO A 136 19.61 -20.05 4.31
CA PRO A 136 19.91 -19.24 5.49
C PRO A 136 20.72 -17.98 5.13
N GLU A 137 21.70 -18.11 4.24
CA GLU A 137 22.52 -16.98 3.78
C GLU A 137 21.72 -15.91 3.04
N ALA A 138 20.68 -16.30 2.29
CA ALA A 138 19.82 -15.35 1.58
C ALA A 138 18.92 -14.57 2.56
N VAL A 139 18.48 -15.22 3.64
CA VAL A 139 17.72 -14.57 4.72
C VAL A 139 18.62 -13.59 5.46
N GLU A 140 19.82 -14.00 5.85
CA GLU A 140 20.82 -13.12 6.49
C GLU A 140 21.18 -11.93 5.61
N GLN A 141 21.42 -12.16 4.32
CA GLN A 141 21.69 -11.09 3.36
C GLN A 141 20.49 -10.15 3.24
N ALA A 142 19.26 -10.64 3.17
CA ALA A 142 18.07 -9.79 3.15
C ALA A 142 17.91 -8.95 4.43
N HIS A 143 18.25 -9.52 5.60
CA HIS A 143 18.29 -8.77 6.87
C HIS A 143 19.39 -7.69 6.84
N ALA A 144 20.57 -8.01 6.31
CA ALA A 144 21.68 -7.08 6.18
C ALA A 144 21.37 -5.95 5.18
N ASP A 145 20.79 -6.28 4.02
CA ASP A 145 20.37 -5.32 3.00
C ASP A 145 19.28 -4.40 3.55
N PHE A 146 18.30 -4.95 4.27
CA PHE A 146 17.26 -4.16 4.92
C PHE A 146 17.85 -3.21 5.98
N ALA A 147 18.78 -3.69 6.80
CA ALA A 147 19.49 -2.85 7.77
C ALA A 147 20.35 -1.77 7.08
N ALA A 148 20.99 -2.09 5.95
CA ALA A 148 21.74 -1.13 5.16
C ALA A 148 20.85 -0.04 4.56
N LEU A 149 19.66 -0.40 4.05
CA LEU A 149 18.66 0.55 3.55
C LEU A 149 18.12 1.47 4.66
N GLN A 150 18.00 0.97 5.90
CA GLN A 150 17.61 1.80 7.05
C GLN A 150 18.69 2.84 7.44
N ASN A 151 19.95 2.53 7.17
CA ASN A 151 21.11 3.36 7.51
C ASN A 151 21.58 4.26 6.36
N SER A 152 21.12 4.03 5.13
CA SER A 152 21.44 4.90 4.00
C SER A 152 20.64 6.19 4.07
N ASP A 153 21.30 7.32 4.39
CA ASP A 153 20.80 8.65 4.07
C ASP A 153 20.63 8.76 2.55
N VAL A 154 19.39 8.73 2.06
CA VAL A 154 19.12 9.01 0.66
C VAL A 154 19.56 10.45 0.38
N PRO A 155 20.46 10.71 -0.59
CA PRO A 155 20.91 12.06 -0.89
C PRO A 155 19.71 12.94 -1.29
N ARG A 156 19.43 13.97 -0.49
CA ARG A 156 18.43 14.99 -0.83
C ARG A 156 18.82 15.66 -2.15
N PRO A 157 17.91 15.85 -3.12
CA PRO A 157 18.16 16.81 -4.18
C PRO A 157 18.35 18.18 -3.52
N ARG A 158 19.55 18.74 -3.59
CA ARG A 158 19.80 20.13 -3.19
C ARG A 158 19.02 20.99 -4.18
N LEU A 159 17.93 21.60 -3.74
CA LEU A 159 17.43 22.81 -4.38
C LEU A 159 18.35 23.94 -3.90
N ASP A 160 19.36 24.22 -4.70
CA ASP A 160 20.23 25.37 -4.63
C ASP A 160 19.45 26.65 -4.94
N VAL A 161 18.71 27.13 -3.94
CA VAL A 161 18.00 28.43 -3.95
C VAL A 161 18.94 29.65 -3.89
N ALA A 162 20.23 29.51 -4.23
CA ALA A 162 21.23 30.56 -4.07
C ALA A 162 21.47 31.44 -5.31
N THR A 163 20.79 31.22 -6.45
CA THR A 163 21.15 31.89 -7.72
C THR A 163 20.07 32.81 -8.31
N LEU A 164 19.12 33.30 -7.51
CA LEU A 164 18.04 34.18 -7.97
C LEU A 164 18.11 35.63 -7.45
N ASN A 165 19.30 36.12 -7.09
CA ASN A 165 19.56 37.54 -6.87
C ASN A 165 20.86 37.95 -7.56
N SER A 166 20.78 38.22 -8.87
CA SER A 166 21.78 39.00 -9.62
C SER A 166 21.08 39.71 -10.77
#